data_AF-A0A951N2F7-F1
#
_entry.id   AF-A0A951N2F7-F1
#
_cell.length_a   1.000
_cell.length_b   1.000
_cell.length_c   1.000
_cell.angle_alpha   90.00
_cell.angle_beta   90.00
_cell.angle_gamma   90.00
#
_symmetry.space_group_name_H-M   'P 1'
#
loop_
_entity.id
_entity.type
_entity.pdbx_description
1 polymer ?
#
loop_
_entity_poly.entity_id
_entity_poly.type
_entity_poly.pdbx_seq_one_letter_code
_entity_poly.pdbx_strand_id
1 'polypeptide(L)'
;AAVALALALRRPWLLVAGAALLASALGARAEAGLAPPPPGQVVHGEVVLVSDPVETRGALRVDVRVGRRRVEAWARGEAAAALRPRLAGERVEVRGRLRAPSPEARPRLARRHVGARMSVDEVGEWRPGDLASRAANGLRRTLVRGATPLAGDRRALLTGFVLGDDREQSPAVADDFRAAGMTHLLAVSGQNVAFVLVLCRPVLRRLSLRSRWLATLGAIAFFGLVTRWEPSVLRASAMAALACTASGLGRPASGRRLLALAVAGVVLVDPLLVRSLAFQLSVGASAGILALAQPLALRLPGPRWLAEVLAVTLAAQVGVAPVLVPVFGGLPVASVPANLLAVPAAGPLMAWGLTAGLAAGALGPPADAVLHLPTSVLVAWVAAVARWGASLPLGRIEAAHLVALTAVVVAGLAFRRRRRLAVPVAAVGATLVVLAPALAPPSGPLEGVPVAYGAEVWRSSGAVVLVLDGADGGRLLEGLRAEAVPRVDVVVARRGSRPAAATVALLRGRLPVGTVIAPEDHRIRDAVVPAAGAVVQIGDLRIEVLATRPTLEAEVSRAPPPPAPISVTAGGGAGVGSPRCGSSSVCAPTT
;
A
#
# COMPACT_ATOMS: atom_id res chain seq x y z
N ALA A 1 7.27 14.90 -37.30
CA ALA A 1 8.11 15.56 -38.32
C ALA A 1 9.48 15.96 -37.76
N ALA A 2 9.57 16.91 -36.81
CA ALA A 2 10.86 17.39 -36.28
C ALA A 2 11.79 16.31 -35.68
N VAL A 3 11.27 15.36 -34.89
CA VAL A 3 12.07 14.26 -34.32
C VAL A 3 12.60 13.30 -35.40
N ALA A 4 11.79 13.02 -36.42
CA ALA A 4 12.20 12.18 -37.56
C ALA A 4 13.28 12.87 -38.42
N LEU A 5 13.14 14.19 -38.62
CA LEU A 5 14.13 15.02 -39.29
C LEU A 5 15.45 15.09 -38.49
N ALA A 6 15.37 15.21 -37.17
CA ALA A 6 16.54 15.22 -36.29
C ALA A 6 17.29 13.87 -36.24
N LEU A 7 16.54 12.75 -36.26
CA LEU A 7 17.11 11.40 -36.41
C LEU A 7 17.79 11.21 -37.77
N ALA A 8 17.19 11.74 -38.84
CA ALA A 8 17.77 11.71 -40.19
C ALA A 8 19.06 12.54 -40.30
N LEU A 9 19.11 13.71 -39.65
CA LEU A 9 20.24 14.63 -39.70
C LEU A 9 21.40 14.26 -38.75
N ARG A 10 21.24 13.23 -37.89
CA ARG A 10 22.22 12.79 -36.88
C ARG A 10 22.78 13.90 -35.98
N ARG A 11 22.07 15.03 -35.85
CA ARG A 11 22.49 16.15 -34.98
C ARG A 11 21.85 16.00 -33.59
N PRO A 12 22.63 15.71 -32.54
CA PRO A 12 22.08 15.39 -31.22
C PRO A 12 21.32 16.57 -30.59
N TRP A 13 21.74 17.81 -30.83
CA TRP A 13 21.06 18.99 -30.30
C TRP A 13 19.67 19.23 -30.92
N LEU A 14 19.47 18.95 -32.21
CA LEU A 14 18.16 19.01 -32.87
C LEU A 14 17.22 17.93 -32.32
N LEU A 15 17.76 16.78 -31.96
CA LEU A 15 17.04 15.68 -31.31
C LEU A 15 16.57 16.09 -29.91
N VAL A 16 17.44 16.73 -29.14
CA VAL A 16 17.11 17.27 -27.80
C VAL A 16 16.06 18.38 -27.90
N ALA A 17 16.24 19.34 -28.81
CA ALA A 17 15.29 20.44 -29.02
C ALA A 17 13.92 19.91 -29.51
N GLY A 18 13.92 18.98 -30.47
CA GLY A 18 12.70 18.34 -30.96
C GLY A 18 11.97 17.53 -29.88
N ALA A 19 12.72 16.81 -29.03
CA ALA A 19 12.16 16.11 -27.88
C ALA A 19 11.60 17.09 -26.84
N ALA A 20 12.29 18.19 -26.54
CA ALA A 20 11.82 19.21 -25.60
C ALA A 20 10.53 19.90 -26.08
N LEU A 21 10.45 20.25 -27.37
CA LEU A 21 9.24 20.81 -27.98
C LEU A 21 8.07 19.82 -27.96
N LEU A 22 8.33 18.55 -28.29
CA LEU A 22 7.32 17.51 -28.25
C LEU A 22 6.83 17.27 -26.81
N ALA A 23 7.74 17.20 -25.83
CA ALA A 23 7.42 17.09 -24.41
C ALA A 23 6.56 18.26 -23.94
N SER A 24 6.92 19.50 -24.33
CA SER A 24 6.19 20.71 -23.98
C SER A 24 4.78 20.70 -24.59
N ALA A 25 4.64 20.33 -25.86
CA ALA A 25 3.35 20.24 -26.53
C ALA A 25 2.45 19.14 -25.94
N LEU A 26 3.02 17.98 -25.59
CA LEU A 26 2.29 16.90 -24.92
C LEU A 26 1.93 17.28 -23.48
N GLY A 27 2.79 17.99 -22.77
CA GLY A 27 2.51 18.56 -21.46
C GLY A 27 1.36 19.55 -21.48
N ALA A 28 1.39 20.52 -22.41
CA ALA A 28 0.31 21.48 -22.59
C ALA A 28 -1.03 20.78 -22.92
N ARG A 29 -1.01 19.74 -23.76
CA ARG A 29 -2.21 18.93 -24.05
C ARG A 29 -2.71 18.16 -22.83
N ALA A 30 -1.81 17.58 -22.04
CA ALA A 30 -2.16 16.86 -20.82
C ALA A 30 -2.80 17.81 -19.80
N GLU A 31 -2.25 19.02 -19.62
CA GLU A 31 -2.81 20.04 -18.74
C GLU A 31 -4.15 20.60 -19.24
N ALA A 32 -4.31 20.81 -20.54
CA ALA A 32 -5.59 21.21 -21.13
C ALA A 32 -6.70 20.17 -20.85
N GLY A 33 -6.35 18.88 -20.80
CA GLY A 33 -7.27 17.79 -20.43
C GLY A 33 -7.73 17.83 -18.97
N LEU A 34 -7.05 18.59 -18.10
CA LEU A 34 -7.37 18.76 -16.69
C LEU A 34 -8.24 20.00 -16.41
N ALA A 35 -8.64 20.75 -17.45
CA ALA A 35 -9.51 21.90 -17.29
C ALA A 35 -10.87 21.48 -16.70
N PRO A 36 -11.35 22.16 -15.64
CA PRO A 36 -12.59 21.79 -14.98
C PRO A 36 -13.78 21.94 -15.94
N PRO A 37 -14.77 21.03 -15.89
CA PRO A 37 -16.00 21.19 -16.66
C PRO A 37 -16.83 22.35 -16.11
N PRO A 38 -17.77 22.90 -16.92
CA PRO A 38 -18.80 23.79 -16.42
C PRO A 38 -19.54 23.13 -15.24
N PRO A 39 -19.82 23.88 -14.15
CA PRO A 39 -20.50 23.34 -12.99
C PRO A 39 -21.89 22.82 -13.36
N GLY A 40 -22.23 21.62 -12.90
CA GLY A 40 -23.56 21.03 -13.09
C GLY A 40 -23.82 20.42 -14.46
N GLN A 41 -22.80 20.31 -15.32
CA GLN A 41 -22.94 19.65 -16.63
C GLN A 41 -23.43 18.21 -16.46
N VAL A 42 -24.62 17.93 -17.01
CA VAL A 42 -25.18 16.58 -17.08
C VAL A 42 -24.58 15.88 -18.30
N VAL A 43 -24.08 14.68 -18.09
CA VAL A 43 -23.60 13.79 -19.15
C VAL A 43 -24.61 12.68 -19.29
N HIS A 44 -25.09 12.50 -20.51
CA HIS A 44 -25.89 11.35 -20.91
C HIS A 44 -25.26 10.77 -22.18
N GLY A 45 -24.82 9.51 -22.09
CA GLY A 45 -24.30 8.79 -23.25
C GLY A 45 -23.24 7.76 -22.91
N GLU A 46 -22.65 7.19 -23.97
CA GLU A 46 -21.65 6.13 -23.86
C GLU A 46 -20.32 6.65 -23.30
N VAL A 47 -19.82 5.98 -22.26
CA VAL A 47 -18.49 6.20 -21.70
C VAL A 47 -17.66 4.93 -21.76
N VAL A 48 -16.35 5.08 -21.89
CA VAL A 48 -15.42 3.94 -21.89
C VAL A 48 -14.80 3.80 -20.51
N LEU A 49 -14.90 2.63 -19.90
CA LEU A 49 -14.21 2.33 -18.65
C LEU A 49 -12.70 2.30 -18.90
N VAL A 50 -11.93 3.13 -18.19
CA VAL A 50 -10.47 3.19 -18.33
C VAL A 50 -9.77 2.41 -17.21
N SER A 51 -10.41 2.25 -16.06
CA SER A 51 -9.96 1.37 -14.99
C SER A 51 -11.02 0.34 -14.67
N ASP A 52 -10.63 -0.72 -13.98
CA ASP A 52 -11.60 -1.63 -13.39
C ASP A 52 -12.33 -0.90 -12.22
N PRO A 53 -13.64 -1.14 -11.99
CA PRO A 53 -14.37 -0.53 -10.89
C PRO A 53 -13.89 -1.05 -9.53
N VAL A 54 -13.69 -0.14 -8.57
CA VAL A 54 -13.15 -0.42 -7.24
C VAL A 54 -14.16 0.04 -6.18
N GLU A 55 -14.43 -0.81 -5.20
CA GLU A 55 -15.31 -0.46 -4.08
C GLU A 55 -14.56 0.45 -3.10
N THR A 56 -15.17 1.56 -2.70
CA THR A 56 -14.57 2.56 -1.81
C THR A 56 -15.67 3.21 -0.97
N ARG A 57 -15.67 2.94 0.34
CA ARG A 57 -16.58 3.56 1.33
C ARG A 57 -18.07 3.45 0.95
N GLY A 58 -18.50 2.26 0.53
CA GLY A 58 -19.90 1.99 0.14
C GLY A 58 -20.33 2.63 -1.19
N ALA A 59 -19.38 3.17 -1.96
CA ALA A 59 -19.59 3.60 -3.33
C ALA A 59 -18.63 2.84 -4.26
N LEU A 60 -19.01 2.72 -5.53
CA LEU A 60 -18.14 2.17 -6.56
C LEU A 60 -17.45 3.33 -7.28
N ARG A 61 -16.13 3.28 -7.34
CA ARG A 61 -15.28 4.28 -7.97
C ARG A 61 -14.65 3.69 -9.23
N VAL A 62 -14.77 4.39 -10.35
CA VAL A 62 -14.20 3.94 -11.64
C VAL A 62 -13.75 5.13 -12.48
N ASP A 63 -12.59 5.02 -13.13
CA ASP A 63 -12.18 6.03 -14.11
C ASP A 63 -12.85 5.74 -15.44
N VAL A 64 -13.56 6.72 -15.97
CA VAL A 64 -14.23 6.65 -17.27
C VAL A 64 -13.70 7.71 -18.20
N ARG A 65 -13.81 7.46 -19.50
CA ARG A 65 -13.49 8.43 -20.54
C ARG A 65 -14.78 8.94 -21.15
N VAL A 66 -15.03 10.23 -20.95
CA VAL A 66 -16.16 10.98 -21.51
C VAL A 66 -15.61 11.83 -22.66
N GLY A 67 -15.85 11.42 -23.90
CA GLY A 67 -15.22 12.02 -25.08
C GLY A 67 -13.69 11.96 -25.01
N ARG A 68 -13.03 13.12 -24.92
CA ARG A 68 -11.56 13.24 -24.79
C ARG A 68 -11.07 13.38 -23.35
N ARG A 69 -11.98 13.47 -22.37
CA ARG A 69 -11.65 13.73 -20.96
C ARG A 69 -11.71 12.46 -20.14
N ARG A 70 -10.83 12.34 -19.16
CA ARG A 70 -10.90 11.29 -18.14
C ARG A 70 -11.58 11.84 -16.90
N VAL A 71 -12.49 11.06 -16.35
CA VAL A 71 -13.38 11.46 -15.26
C VAL A 71 -13.41 10.34 -14.22
N GLU A 72 -13.30 10.68 -12.94
CA GLU A 72 -13.50 9.71 -11.85
C GLU A 72 -15.00 9.66 -11.52
N ALA A 73 -15.64 8.57 -11.93
CA ALA A 73 -17.06 8.32 -11.72
C ALA A 73 -17.29 7.60 -10.37
N TRP A 74 -18.31 8.05 -9.65
CA TRP A 74 -18.75 7.51 -8.38
C TRP A 74 -20.21 7.07 -8.51
N ALA A 75 -20.48 5.79 -8.31
CA ALA A 75 -21.81 5.20 -8.35
C ALA A 75 -22.19 4.62 -6.99
N ARG A 76 -23.48 4.63 -6.66
CA ARG A 76 -24.05 4.01 -5.44
C ARG A 76 -25.30 3.23 -5.81
N GLY A 77 -25.75 2.35 -4.91
CA GLY A 77 -26.99 1.58 -5.10
C GLY A 77 -26.97 0.74 -6.39
N GLU A 78 -28.04 0.84 -7.18
CA GLU A 78 -28.22 0.08 -8.42
C GLU A 78 -27.17 0.41 -9.48
N ALA A 79 -26.81 1.69 -9.65
CA ALA A 79 -25.76 2.11 -10.56
C ALA A 79 -24.41 1.44 -10.21
N ALA A 80 -24.11 1.30 -8.92
CA ALA A 80 -22.93 0.55 -8.47
C ALA A 80 -23.04 -0.94 -8.77
N ALA A 81 -24.21 -1.56 -8.57
CA ALA A 81 -24.43 -2.97 -8.88
C ALA A 81 -24.25 -3.28 -10.38
N ALA A 82 -24.75 -2.41 -11.26
CA ALA A 82 -24.63 -2.54 -12.72
C ALA A 82 -23.18 -2.42 -13.20
N LEU A 83 -22.40 -1.52 -12.59
CA LEU A 83 -21.00 -1.28 -12.95
C LEU A 83 -20.04 -2.32 -12.34
N ARG A 84 -20.34 -2.90 -11.17
CA ARG A 84 -19.44 -3.83 -10.45
C ARG A 84 -18.87 -4.99 -11.31
N PRO A 85 -19.65 -5.69 -12.17
CA PRO A 85 -19.12 -6.78 -12.98
C PRO A 85 -18.36 -6.31 -14.24
N ARG A 86 -18.29 -4.99 -14.49
CA ARG A 86 -17.66 -4.43 -15.70
C ARG A 86 -16.15 -4.34 -15.56
N LEU A 87 -15.46 -4.26 -16.69
CA LEU A 87 -14.00 -4.20 -16.77
C LEU A 87 -13.51 -3.06 -17.67
N ALA A 88 -12.26 -2.64 -17.47
CA ALA A 88 -11.63 -1.64 -18.32
C ALA A 88 -11.68 -2.05 -19.80
N GLY A 89 -11.86 -1.06 -20.67
CA GLY A 89 -12.07 -1.21 -22.10
C GLY A 89 -13.53 -1.40 -22.52
N GLU A 90 -14.43 -1.79 -21.60
CA GLU A 90 -15.87 -1.90 -21.89
C GLU A 90 -16.53 -0.52 -21.99
N ARG A 91 -17.61 -0.46 -22.78
CA ARG A 91 -18.39 0.75 -23.03
C ARG A 91 -19.70 0.63 -22.29
N VAL A 92 -20.11 1.68 -21.60
CA VAL A 92 -21.32 1.69 -20.77
C VAL A 92 -22.05 3.00 -20.98
N GLU A 93 -23.35 2.95 -21.19
CA GLU A 93 -24.18 4.16 -21.18
C GLU A 93 -24.39 4.62 -19.74
N VAL A 94 -24.12 5.89 -19.47
CA VAL A 94 -24.26 6.46 -18.14
C VAL A 94 -24.99 7.79 -18.19
N ARG A 95 -25.79 8.03 -17.15
CA ARG A 95 -26.33 9.34 -16.84
C ARG A 95 -25.73 9.82 -15.54
N GLY A 96 -25.16 11.01 -15.53
CA GLY A 96 -24.54 11.55 -14.33
C GLY A 96 -24.19 13.01 -14.43
N ARG A 97 -23.74 13.58 -13.31
CA ARG A 97 -23.41 15.00 -13.19
C ARG A 97 -21.92 15.19 -12.97
N LEU A 98 -21.30 16.02 -13.80
CA LEU A 98 -19.91 16.40 -13.65
C LEU A 98 -19.75 17.48 -12.60
N ARG A 99 -18.68 17.34 -11.81
CA ARG A 99 -18.24 18.31 -10.81
C ARG A 99 -16.74 18.50 -10.92
N ALA A 100 -16.29 19.71 -10.63
CA ALA A 100 -14.87 19.97 -10.48
C ALA A 100 -14.30 19.14 -9.30
N PRO A 101 -13.06 18.64 -9.41
CA PRO A 101 -12.36 18.04 -8.28
C PRO A 101 -12.23 19.03 -7.12
N SER A 102 -12.29 18.56 -5.87
CA SER A 102 -11.93 19.40 -4.73
C SER A 102 -10.44 19.81 -4.83
N PRO A 103 -10.05 20.98 -4.26
CA PRO A 103 -8.67 21.45 -4.29
C PRO A 103 -7.65 20.41 -3.81
N GLU A 104 -7.98 19.66 -2.75
CA GLU A 104 -7.15 18.59 -2.18
C GLU A 104 -7.04 17.37 -3.11
N ALA A 105 -8.10 17.03 -3.84
CA ALA A 105 -8.11 15.86 -4.72
C ALA A 105 -7.42 16.13 -6.06
N ARG A 106 -7.33 17.41 -6.48
CA ARG A 106 -6.84 17.82 -7.79
C ARG A 106 -5.41 17.34 -8.08
N PRO A 107 -4.41 17.45 -7.18
CA PRO A 107 -3.06 16.94 -7.44
C PRO A 107 -3.03 15.42 -7.62
N ARG A 108 -3.83 14.67 -6.85
CA ARG A 108 -3.93 13.21 -6.92
C ARG A 108 -4.57 12.75 -8.23
N LEU A 109 -5.64 13.44 -8.65
CA LEU A 109 -6.39 13.11 -9.86
C LEU A 109 -5.67 13.54 -11.14
N ALA A 110 -4.93 14.65 -11.10
CA ALA A 110 -4.08 15.10 -12.20
C ALA A 110 -3.05 14.02 -12.60
N ARG A 111 -2.45 13.32 -11.63
CA ARG A 111 -1.52 12.20 -11.88
C ARG A 111 -2.14 11.04 -12.67
N ARG A 112 -3.47 10.92 -12.65
CA ARG A 112 -4.25 9.90 -13.35
C ARG A 112 -4.94 10.47 -14.60
N HIS A 113 -4.58 11.69 -15.03
CA HIS A 113 -5.23 12.42 -16.12
C HIS A 113 -6.72 12.70 -15.90
N VAL A 114 -7.18 12.65 -14.65
CA VAL A 114 -8.58 12.88 -14.30
C VAL A 114 -8.82 14.37 -14.07
N GLY A 115 -9.59 14.99 -14.98
CA GLY A 115 -9.92 16.41 -14.93
C GLY A 115 -11.23 16.73 -14.21
N ALA A 116 -12.08 15.73 -13.97
CA ALA A 116 -13.40 15.91 -13.36
C ALA A 116 -13.81 14.71 -12.51
N ARG A 117 -14.81 14.92 -11.65
CA ARG A 117 -15.56 13.85 -10.98
C ARG A 117 -16.97 13.78 -11.53
N MET A 118 -17.56 12.58 -11.55
CA MET A 118 -18.94 12.35 -11.94
C MET A 118 -19.68 11.62 -10.83
N SER A 119 -20.87 12.10 -10.44
CA SER A 119 -21.83 11.26 -9.73
C SER A 119 -22.70 10.55 -10.76
N VAL A 120 -22.68 9.22 -10.78
CA VAL A 120 -23.48 8.40 -11.67
C VAL A 120 -24.84 8.18 -11.03
N ASP A 121 -25.88 8.64 -11.72
CA ASP A 121 -27.25 8.53 -11.29
C ASP A 121 -27.86 7.23 -11.87
N GLU A 122 -27.66 6.96 -13.15
CA GLU A 122 -28.19 5.79 -13.87
C GLU A 122 -27.13 5.14 -14.77
N VAL A 123 -27.25 3.82 -14.96
CA VAL A 123 -26.37 3.00 -15.81
C VAL A 123 -27.26 2.21 -16.77
N GLY A 124 -27.07 2.45 -18.06
CA GLY A 124 -27.82 1.80 -19.15
C GLY A 124 -27.10 0.59 -19.73
N GLU A 125 -27.28 0.38 -21.03
CA GLU A 125 -26.69 -0.75 -21.74
C GLU A 125 -25.15 -0.72 -21.71
N TRP A 126 -24.56 -1.91 -21.79
CA TRP A 126 -23.11 -2.06 -21.90
C TRP A 126 -22.75 -2.81 -23.18
N ARG A 127 -21.59 -2.47 -23.74
CA ARG A 127 -21.01 -3.12 -24.92
C ARG A 127 -19.58 -3.58 -24.62
N PRO A 128 -19.17 -4.73 -25.20
CA PRO A 128 -17.80 -5.18 -25.07
C PRO A 128 -16.84 -4.17 -25.71
N GLY A 129 -15.61 -4.12 -25.18
CA GLY A 129 -14.54 -3.30 -25.73
C GLY A 129 -14.07 -3.74 -27.11
N ASP A 130 -12.97 -3.11 -27.56
CA ASP A 130 -12.25 -3.55 -28.76
C ASP A 130 -11.70 -4.97 -28.62
N LEU A 131 -11.29 -5.59 -29.73
CA LEU A 131 -10.82 -6.98 -29.76
C LEU A 131 -9.69 -7.25 -28.75
N ALA A 132 -8.77 -6.29 -28.60
CA ALA A 132 -7.65 -6.40 -27.68
C ALA A 132 -8.11 -6.38 -26.21
N SER A 133 -9.00 -5.44 -25.83
CA SER A 133 -9.59 -5.42 -24.49
C SER A 133 -10.45 -6.64 -24.22
N ARG A 134 -11.19 -7.14 -25.22
CA ARG A 134 -11.97 -8.38 -25.10
C ARG A 134 -11.09 -9.58 -24.81
N ALA A 135 -9.97 -9.72 -25.52
CA ALA A 135 -9.01 -10.80 -25.29
C ALA A 135 -8.37 -10.69 -23.91
N ALA A 136 -7.93 -9.48 -23.51
CA ALA A 136 -7.34 -9.23 -22.19
C ALA A 136 -8.35 -9.50 -21.05
N ASN A 137 -9.60 -9.04 -21.21
CA ASN A 137 -10.68 -9.29 -20.24
C ASN A 137 -11.08 -10.77 -20.22
N GLY A 138 -11.04 -11.45 -21.36
CA GLY A 138 -11.20 -12.91 -21.44
C GLY A 138 -10.16 -13.64 -20.61
N LEU A 139 -8.87 -13.30 -20.79
CA LEU A 139 -7.78 -13.87 -20.01
C LEU A 139 -7.96 -13.63 -18.49
N ARG A 140 -8.29 -12.39 -18.09
CA ARG A 140 -8.56 -12.04 -16.70
C ARG A 140 -9.71 -12.87 -16.13
N ARG A 141 -10.83 -12.98 -16.86
CA ARG A 141 -11.99 -13.77 -16.41
C ARG A 141 -11.64 -15.26 -16.29
N THR A 142 -10.88 -15.82 -17.23
CA THR A 142 -10.42 -17.22 -17.15
C THR A 142 -9.54 -17.44 -15.93
N LEU A 143 -8.57 -16.55 -15.67
CA LEU A 143 -7.71 -16.63 -14.48
C LEU A 143 -8.50 -16.53 -13.17
N VAL A 144 -9.42 -15.57 -13.09
CA VAL A 144 -10.27 -15.39 -11.89
C VAL A 144 -11.18 -16.60 -11.67
N ARG A 145 -11.74 -17.18 -12.75
CA ARG A 145 -12.51 -18.43 -12.68
C ARG A 145 -11.65 -19.60 -12.22
N GLY A 146 -10.45 -19.76 -12.77
CA GLY A 146 -9.52 -20.81 -12.36
C GLY A 146 -9.13 -20.72 -10.90
N ALA A 147 -9.02 -19.50 -10.36
CA ALA A 147 -8.67 -19.26 -8.97
C ALA A 147 -9.84 -19.45 -7.97
N THR A 148 -11.04 -19.82 -8.42
CA THR A 148 -12.23 -20.03 -7.56
C THR A 148 -12.02 -21.05 -6.42
N PRO A 149 -11.24 -22.14 -6.59
CA PRO A 149 -10.96 -23.09 -5.50
C PRO A 149 -10.12 -22.50 -4.36
N LEU A 150 -9.41 -21.39 -4.59
CA LEU A 150 -8.64 -20.72 -3.55
C LEU A 150 -9.58 -19.89 -2.67
N ALA A 151 -9.56 -20.14 -1.36
CA ALA A 151 -10.40 -19.41 -0.43
C ALA A 151 -9.94 -17.94 -0.23
N GLY A 152 -10.90 -17.01 -0.28
CA GLY A 152 -10.80 -15.62 0.21
C GLY A 152 -9.49 -14.91 -0.14
N ASP A 153 -8.73 -14.52 0.88
CA ASP A 153 -7.47 -13.77 0.74
C ASP A 153 -6.45 -14.44 -0.18
N ARG A 154 -6.42 -15.78 -0.28
CA ARG A 154 -5.46 -16.47 -1.17
C ARG A 154 -5.77 -16.22 -2.65
N ARG A 155 -7.06 -16.16 -3.01
CA ARG A 155 -7.50 -15.81 -4.35
C ARG A 155 -7.13 -14.36 -4.67
N ALA A 156 -7.45 -13.44 -3.76
CA ALA A 156 -7.13 -12.02 -3.91
C ALA A 156 -5.62 -11.76 -4.03
N LEU A 157 -4.80 -12.50 -3.27
CA LEU A 157 -3.34 -12.43 -3.37
C LEU A 157 -2.83 -12.96 -4.71
N LEU A 158 -3.35 -14.09 -5.20
CA LEU A 158 -2.99 -14.61 -6.52
C LEU A 158 -3.36 -13.63 -7.64
N THR A 159 -4.57 -13.09 -7.63
CA THR A 159 -5.01 -12.13 -8.66
C THR A 159 -4.24 -10.82 -8.56
N GLY A 160 -3.89 -10.36 -7.36
CA GLY A 160 -2.98 -9.24 -7.16
C GLY A 160 -1.61 -9.52 -7.80
N PHE A 161 -1.03 -10.68 -7.52
CA PHE A 161 0.30 -11.06 -7.99
C PHE A 161 0.39 -11.17 -9.52
N VAL A 162 -0.61 -11.80 -10.15
CA VAL A 162 -0.60 -12.14 -11.57
C VAL A 162 -1.19 -11.02 -12.44
N LEU A 163 -2.30 -10.42 -11.98
CA LEU A 163 -3.11 -9.47 -12.75
C LEU A 163 -3.03 -8.03 -12.25
N GLY A 164 -2.48 -7.80 -11.06
CA GLY A 164 -2.49 -6.48 -10.41
C GLY A 164 -3.88 -6.13 -9.90
N ASP A 165 -4.70 -7.14 -9.61
CA ASP A 165 -6.06 -6.94 -9.12
C ASP A 165 -6.07 -6.98 -7.59
N ASP A 166 -6.11 -5.79 -6.97
CA ASP A 166 -6.13 -5.62 -5.52
C ASP A 166 -7.55 -5.43 -4.94
N ARG A 167 -8.59 -5.48 -5.78
CA ARG A 167 -9.97 -5.13 -5.40
C ARG A 167 -10.58 -6.01 -4.32
N GLU A 168 -10.19 -7.28 -4.30
CA GLU A 168 -10.70 -8.27 -3.35
C GLU A 168 -9.79 -8.45 -2.11
N GLN A 169 -8.70 -7.69 -2.01
CA GLN A 169 -7.77 -7.83 -0.90
C GLN A 169 -8.38 -7.25 0.38
N SER A 170 -8.36 -8.04 1.46
CA SER A 170 -8.82 -7.55 2.75
C SER A 170 -7.89 -6.42 3.25
N PRO A 171 -8.43 -5.40 3.96
CA PRO A 171 -7.60 -4.35 4.54
C PRO A 171 -6.50 -4.88 5.46
N ALA A 172 -6.76 -6.01 6.12
CA ALA A 172 -5.84 -6.68 7.02
C ALA A 172 -4.63 -7.28 6.27
N VAL A 173 -4.84 -7.90 5.11
CA VAL A 173 -3.73 -8.39 4.26
C VAL A 173 -2.94 -7.23 3.68
N ALA A 174 -3.61 -6.19 3.19
CA ALA A 174 -2.93 -5.01 2.66
C ALA A 174 -2.04 -4.33 3.73
N ASP A 175 -2.50 -4.35 4.97
CA ASP A 175 -1.82 -3.83 6.15
C ASP A 175 -0.58 -4.67 6.55
N ASP A 176 -0.69 -6.01 6.54
CA ASP A 176 0.43 -6.92 6.77
C ASP A 176 1.57 -6.70 5.77
N PHE A 177 1.23 -6.64 4.49
CA PHE A 177 2.22 -6.40 3.43
C PHE A 177 2.81 -4.99 3.51
N ARG A 178 2.06 -3.99 3.96
CA ARG A 178 2.61 -2.65 4.25
C ARG A 178 3.61 -2.69 5.41
N ALA A 179 3.25 -3.33 6.52
CA ALA A 179 4.13 -3.47 7.68
C ALA A 179 5.40 -4.26 7.38
N ALA A 180 5.29 -5.32 6.60
CA ALA A 180 6.44 -6.11 6.18
C ALA A 180 7.24 -5.44 5.03
N GLY A 181 6.85 -4.25 4.54
CA GLY A 181 7.53 -3.59 3.41
C GLY A 181 7.47 -4.38 2.09
N MET A 182 6.42 -5.18 1.91
CA MET A 182 6.18 -6.06 0.76
C MET A 182 5.04 -5.58 -0.14
N THR A 183 4.56 -4.34 0.01
CA THR A 183 3.45 -3.80 -0.80
C THR A 183 3.68 -3.90 -2.31
N HIS A 184 4.93 -3.87 -2.77
CA HIS A 184 5.27 -4.02 -4.18
C HIS A 184 4.99 -5.43 -4.74
N LEU A 185 4.77 -6.42 -3.89
CA LEU A 185 4.33 -7.77 -4.27
C LEU A 185 2.81 -7.87 -4.44
N LEU A 186 2.03 -6.92 -3.91
CA LEU A 186 0.58 -6.88 -4.08
C LEU A 186 0.13 -6.29 -5.42
N ALA A 187 1.04 -5.60 -6.10
CA ALA A 187 0.83 -4.98 -7.41
C ALA A 187 1.70 -5.66 -8.48
N VAL A 188 1.39 -5.43 -9.76
CA VAL A 188 2.19 -6.01 -10.84
C VAL A 188 3.50 -5.24 -10.94
N SER A 189 4.60 -5.95 -10.74
CA SER A 189 5.93 -5.40 -10.86
C SER A 189 6.51 -5.57 -12.27
N GLY A 190 7.62 -4.89 -12.55
CA GLY A 190 8.36 -5.08 -13.80
C GLY A 190 8.94 -6.49 -13.97
N GLN A 191 9.10 -7.24 -12.88
CA GLN A 191 9.56 -8.63 -12.92
C GLN A 191 8.51 -9.54 -13.58
N ASN A 192 7.23 -9.22 -13.45
CA ASN A 192 6.15 -9.98 -14.08
C ASN A 192 6.24 -9.94 -15.61
N VAL A 193 6.65 -8.80 -16.18
CA VAL A 193 6.93 -8.68 -17.63
C VAL A 193 8.06 -9.63 -18.03
N ALA A 194 9.14 -9.69 -17.24
CA ALA A 194 10.26 -10.59 -17.52
C ALA A 194 9.82 -12.06 -17.45
N PHE A 195 8.99 -12.46 -16.47
CA PHE A 195 8.49 -13.83 -16.37
C PHE A 195 7.58 -14.22 -17.51
N VAL A 196 6.68 -13.34 -17.95
CA VAL A 196 5.84 -13.58 -19.13
C VAL A 196 6.71 -13.81 -20.37
N LEU A 197 7.76 -13.02 -20.56
CA LEU A 197 8.69 -13.20 -21.67
C LEU A 197 9.47 -14.52 -21.59
N VAL A 198 9.90 -14.92 -20.39
CA VAL A 198 10.53 -16.23 -20.17
C VAL A 198 9.56 -17.37 -20.48
N LEU A 199 8.30 -17.24 -20.07
CA LEU A 199 7.25 -18.24 -20.34
C LEU A 199 6.92 -18.35 -21.83
N CYS A 200 6.91 -17.23 -22.56
CA CYS A 200 6.70 -17.23 -24.01
C CYS A 200 7.95 -17.70 -24.79
N ARG A 201 9.14 -17.69 -24.17
CA ARG A 201 10.42 -17.98 -24.85
C ARG A 201 10.45 -19.29 -25.65
N PRO A 202 9.92 -20.44 -25.17
CA PRO A 202 9.95 -21.69 -25.93
C PRO A 202 9.22 -21.59 -27.27
N VAL A 203 8.12 -20.84 -27.32
CA VAL A 203 7.33 -20.60 -28.54
C VAL A 203 8.03 -19.56 -29.42
N LEU A 204 8.46 -18.44 -28.82
CA LEU A 204 9.13 -17.34 -29.52
C LEU A 204 10.43 -17.77 -30.21
N ARG A 205 11.16 -18.74 -29.65
CA ARG A 205 12.40 -19.27 -30.24
C ARG A 205 12.19 -20.09 -31.51
N ARG A 206 10.97 -20.57 -31.77
CA ARG A 206 10.62 -21.33 -33.00
C ARG A 206 10.31 -20.41 -34.19
N LEU A 207 10.18 -19.10 -33.95
CA LEU A 207 9.86 -18.11 -34.98
C LEU A 207 11.12 -17.54 -35.63
N SER A 208 10.99 -17.06 -36.87
CA SER A 208 12.03 -16.27 -37.55
C SER A 208 12.41 -15.03 -36.74
N LEU A 209 13.59 -14.43 -36.98
CA LEU A 209 14.06 -13.27 -36.21
C LEU A 209 13.05 -12.11 -36.20
N ARG A 210 12.45 -11.80 -37.36
CA ARG A 210 11.44 -10.73 -37.51
C ARG A 210 10.14 -11.09 -36.80
N SER A 211 9.63 -12.30 -37.01
CA SER A 211 8.40 -12.77 -36.36
C SER A 211 8.57 -12.86 -34.84
N ARG A 212 9.74 -13.27 -34.36
CA ARG A 212 10.09 -13.31 -32.93
C ARG A 212 10.09 -11.91 -32.31
N TRP A 213 10.66 -10.91 -33.01
CA TRP A 213 10.64 -9.52 -32.54
C TRP A 213 9.21 -8.97 -32.45
N LEU A 214 8.42 -9.12 -33.51
CA LEU A 214 7.02 -8.70 -33.53
C LEU A 214 6.17 -9.41 -32.47
N ALA A 215 6.32 -10.73 -32.34
CA ALA A 215 5.60 -11.52 -31.33
C ALA A 215 6.00 -11.14 -29.90
N THR A 216 7.28 -10.82 -29.66
CA THR A 216 7.73 -10.33 -28.35
C THR A 216 7.09 -8.98 -28.01
N LEU A 217 7.07 -8.04 -28.96
CA LEU A 217 6.39 -6.75 -28.78
C LEU A 217 4.87 -6.93 -28.56
N GLY A 218 4.26 -7.84 -29.32
CA GLY A 218 2.85 -8.21 -29.14
C GLY A 218 2.56 -8.77 -27.76
N ALA A 219 3.40 -9.69 -27.25
CA ALA A 219 3.26 -10.25 -25.91
C ALA A 219 3.40 -9.19 -24.81
N ILE A 220 4.37 -8.27 -24.96
CA ILE A 220 4.56 -7.14 -24.02
C ILE A 220 3.32 -6.23 -24.03
N ALA A 221 2.83 -5.85 -25.21
CA ALA A 221 1.66 -4.98 -25.34
C ALA A 221 0.39 -5.65 -24.79
N PHE A 222 0.21 -6.95 -25.07
CA PHE A 222 -0.91 -7.72 -24.56
C PHE A 222 -0.86 -7.84 -23.03
N PHE A 223 0.31 -8.14 -22.45
CA PHE A 223 0.45 -8.18 -21.00
C PHE A 223 0.22 -6.80 -20.35
N GLY A 224 0.66 -5.72 -21.00
CA GLY A 224 0.34 -4.35 -20.59
C GLY A 224 -1.18 -4.07 -20.57
N LEU A 225 -1.93 -4.54 -21.56
CA LEU A 225 -3.40 -4.43 -21.60
C LEU A 225 -4.07 -5.25 -20.49
N VAL A 226 -3.58 -6.48 -20.25
CA VAL A 226 -4.07 -7.37 -19.18
C VAL A 226 -3.87 -6.73 -17.82
N THR A 227 -2.75 -6.05 -17.60
CA THR A 227 -2.36 -5.41 -16.32
C THR A 227 -2.69 -3.92 -16.26
N ARG A 228 -3.52 -3.42 -17.18
CA ARG A 228 -4.03 -2.03 -17.21
C ARG A 228 -2.95 -0.95 -17.29
N TRP A 229 -1.78 -1.27 -17.84
CA TRP A 229 -0.65 -0.35 -18.00
C TRP A 229 -0.25 0.36 -16.70
N GLU A 230 -0.17 -0.38 -15.59
CA GLU A 230 0.39 0.15 -14.35
C GLU A 230 1.75 0.81 -14.59
N PRO A 231 2.11 1.93 -13.91
CA PRO A 231 3.34 2.67 -14.19
C PRO A 231 4.62 1.82 -14.12
N SER A 232 4.66 0.85 -13.21
CA SER A 232 5.72 -0.17 -13.09
C SER A 232 5.85 -1.03 -14.35
N VAL A 233 4.72 -1.53 -14.86
CA VAL A 233 4.61 -2.36 -16.07
C VAL A 233 4.95 -1.54 -17.29
N LEU A 234 4.42 -0.32 -17.42
CA LEU A 234 4.70 0.57 -18.56
C LEU A 234 6.21 0.75 -18.77
N ARG A 235 6.94 1.06 -17.70
CA ARG A 235 8.41 1.18 -17.72
C ARG A 235 9.08 -0.15 -18.10
N ALA A 236 8.69 -1.25 -17.46
CA ALA A 236 9.29 -2.55 -17.70
C ALA A 236 9.07 -3.04 -19.13
N SER A 237 7.86 -2.84 -19.66
CA SER A 237 7.48 -3.07 -21.05
C SER A 237 8.31 -2.21 -22.01
N ALA A 238 8.52 -0.93 -21.71
CA ALA A 238 9.39 -0.06 -22.51
C ALA A 238 10.84 -0.56 -22.52
N MET A 239 11.40 -0.91 -21.35
CA MET A 239 12.75 -1.47 -21.26
C MET A 239 12.88 -2.80 -22.01
N ALA A 240 11.89 -3.69 -21.90
CA ALA A 240 11.86 -4.97 -22.59
C ALA A 240 11.75 -4.81 -24.12
N ALA A 241 10.90 -3.89 -24.59
CA ALA A 241 10.76 -3.57 -26.01
C ALA A 241 12.07 -2.99 -26.58
N LEU A 242 12.72 -2.10 -25.85
CA LEU A 242 14.03 -1.54 -26.23
C LEU A 242 15.13 -2.60 -26.23
N ALA A 243 15.17 -3.46 -25.23
CA ALA A 243 16.14 -4.56 -25.15
C ALA A 243 15.96 -5.55 -26.31
N CYS A 244 14.70 -5.90 -26.63
CA CYS A 244 14.36 -6.78 -27.75
C CYS A 244 14.78 -6.16 -29.09
N THR A 245 14.51 -4.87 -29.27
CA THR A 245 14.88 -4.12 -30.48
C THR A 245 16.39 -3.99 -30.62
N ALA A 246 17.10 -3.66 -29.55
CA ALA A 246 18.56 -3.58 -29.56
C ALA A 246 19.21 -4.94 -29.88
N SER A 247 18.67 -6.03 -29.33
CA SER A 247 19.12 -7.39 -29.62
C SER A 247 18.87 -7.76 -31.09
N GLY A 248 17.72 -7.37 -31.67
CA GLY A 248 17.43 -7.58 -33.09
C GLY A 248 18.35 -6.78 -34.02
N LEU A 249 18.84 -5.63 -33.56
CA LEU A 249 19.82 -4.79 -34.26
C LEU A 249 21.28 -5.19 -34.00
N GLY A 250 21.54 -6.24 -33.23
CA GLY A 250 22.90 -6.67 -32.87
C GLY A 250 23.66 -5.68 -31.99
N ARG A 251 22.97 -4.79 -31.27
CA ARG A 251 23.60 -3.75 -30.43
C ARG A 251 23.64 -4.14 -28.96
N PRO A 252 24.78 -3.98 -28.27
CA PRO A 252 24.87 -4.24 -26.84
C PRO A 252 24.03 -3.21 -26.07
N ALA A 253 23.04 -3.68 -25.32
CA ALA A 253 22.17 -2.85 -24.52
C ALA A 253 22.56 -2.94 -23.04
N SER A 254 23.28 -1.93 -22.53
CA SER A 254 23.51 -1.85 -21.08
C SER A 254 22.22 -1.48 -20.36
N GLY A 255 21.92 -2.12 -19.23
CA GLY A 255 20.70 -1.84 -18.44
C GLY A 255 20.51 -0.35 -18.09
N ARG A 256 21.59 0.39 -17.80
CA ARG A 256 21.54 1.84 -17.53
C ARG A 256 21.04 2.65 -18.73
N ARG A 257 21.55 2.36 -19.94
CA ARG A 257 21.09 2.99 -21.18
C ARG A 257 19.63 2.66 -21.48
N LEU A 258 19.22 1.41 -21.26
CA LEU A 258 17.83 0.99 -21.44
C LEU A 258 16.89 1.72 -20.46
N LEU A 259 17.28 1.85 -19.20
CA LEU A 259 16.51 2.60 -18.21
C LEU A 259 16.38 4.08 -18.59
N ALA A 260 17.48 4.73 -18.94
CA ALA A 260 17.49 6.14 -19.35
C ALA A 260 16.58 6.37 -20.58
N LEU A 261 16.70 5.52 -21.60
CA LEU A 261 15.91 5.64 -22.82
C LEU A 261 14.43 5.32 -22.57
N ALA A 262 14.11 4.33 -21.73
CA ALA A 262 12.74 3.99 -21.36
C ALA A 262 12.08 5.12 -20.57
N VAL A 263 12.77 5.68 -19.56
CA VAL A 263 12.25 6.81 -18.77
C VAL A 263 12.05 8.02 -19.66
N ALA A 264 13.03 8.38 -20.48
CA ALA A 264 12.92 9.51 -21.40
C ALA A 264 11.75 9.33 -22.38
N GLY A 265 11.62 8.15 -22.99
CA GLY A 265 10.54 7.87 -23.95
C GLY A 265 9.15 7.88 -23.31
N VAL A 266 8.99 7.26 -22.14
CA VAL A 266 7.71 7.22 -21.42
C VAL A 266 7.29 8.60 -20.93
N VAL A 267 8.22 9.38 -20.33
CA VAL A 267 7.95 10.74 -19.87
C VAL A 267 7.70 11.70 -21.04
N LEU A 268 8.33 11.48 -22.19
CA LEU A 268 8.07 12.25 -23.40
C LEU A 268 6.63 12.07 -23.89
N VAL A 269 6.09 10.85 -23.82
CA VAL A 269 4.70 10.55 -24.21
C VAL A 269 3.71 11.09 -23.18
N ASP A 270 4.01 10.90 -21.90
CA ASP A 270 3.16 11.32 -20.79
C ASP A 270 4.01 11.97 -19.68
N PRO A 271 4.09 13.31 -19.65
CA PRO A 271 4.89 14.04 -18.66
C PRO A 271 4.29 14.01 -17.26
N LEU A 272 2.99 13.71 -17.10
CA LEU A 272 2.36 13.65 -15.78
C LEU A 272 2.81 12.41 -14.98
N LEU A 273 3.40 11.40 -15.64
CA LEU A 273 4.00 10.25 -14.99
C LEU A 273 5.14 10.62 -14.04
N VAL A 274 5.84 11.74 -14.25
CA VAL A 274 6.87 12.22 -13.32
C VAL A 274 6.29 12.52 -11.94
N ARG A 275 5.00 12.88 -11.85
CA ARG A 275 4.30 13.12 -10.58
C ARG A 275 3.73 11.83 -9.96
N SER A 276 3.81 10.69 -10.64
CA SER A 276 3.32 9.41 -10.15
C SER A 276 4.31 8.77 -9.18
N LEU A 277 3.88 8.54 -7.93
CA LEU A 277 4.71 7.89 -6.91
C LEU A 277 5.14 6.48 -7.33
N ALA A 278 4.23 5.70 -7.92
CA ALA A 278 4.55 4.35 -8.40
C ALA A 278 5.63 4.36 -9.49
N PHE A 279 5.60 5.37 -10.38
CA PHE A 279 6.64 5.53 -11.40
C PHE A 279 7.99 5.91 -10.78
N GLN A 280 8.00 6.91 -9.89
CA GLN A 280 9.22 7.35 -9.19
C GLN A 280 9.87 6.20 -8.40
N LEU A 281 9.07 5.45 -7.62
CA LEU A 281 9.56 4.29 -6.87
C LEU A 281 10.10 3.20 -7.80
N SER A 282 9.43 2.92 -8.92
CA SER A 282 9.89 1.91 -9.87
C SER A 282 11.21 2.27 -10.56
N VAL A 283 11.36 3.55 -10.95
CA VAL A 283 12.59 4.08 -11.55
C VAL A 283 13.72 4.12 -10.52
N GLY A 284 13.44 4.62 -9.30
CA GLY A 284 14.39 4.68 -8.19
C GLY A 284 14.93 3.30 -7.82
N ALA A 285 14.05 2.30 -7.63
CA ALA A 285 14.44 0.92 -7.37
C ALA A 285 15.36 0.38 -8.47
N SER A 286 15.01 0.61 -9.74
CA SER A 286 15.77 0.09 -10.88
C SER A 286 17.12 0.77 -11.05
N ALA A 287 17.18 2.08 -10.83
CA ALA A 287 18.43 2.83 -10.82
C ALA A 287 19.35 2.33 -9.68
N GLY A 288 18.79 2.15 -8.49
CA GLY A 288 19.48 1.57 -7.34
C GLY A 288 20.05 0.19 -7.65
N ILE A 289 19.25 -0.75 -8.16
CA ILE A 289 19.69 -2.10 -8.54
C ILE A 289 20.82 -2.04 -9.58
N LEU A 290 20.66 -1.27 -10.66
CA LEU A 290 21.66 -1.17 -11.74
C LEU A 290 22.96 -0.46 -11.33
N ALA A 291 22.91 0.35 -10.26
CA ALA A 291 24.07 1.05 -9.73
C ALA A 291 24.78 0.23 -8.65
N LEU A 292 24.03 -0.40 -7.75
CA LEU A 292 24.52 -0.88 -6.46
C LEU A 292 24.46 -2.41 -6.28
N ALA A 293 23.60 -3.15 -7.00
CA ALA A 293 23.42 -4.58 -6.72
C ALA A 293 24.71 -5.39 -6.97
N GLN A 294 25.34 -5.24 -8.14
CA GLN A 294 26.59 -5.95 -8.44
C GLN A 294 27.75 -5.59 -7.48
N PRO A 295 28.08 -4.31 -7.24
CA PRO A 295 29.18 -3.98 -6.33
C PRO A 295 28.91 -4.38 -4.88
N LEU A 296 27.63 -4.52 -4.48
CA LEU A 296 27.25 -4.98 -3.15
C LEU A 296 27.34 -6.51 -3.04
N ALA A 297 26.87 -7.25 -4.06
CA ALA A 297 26.95 -8.71 -4.09
C ALA A 297 28.40 -9.23 -3.99
N LEU A 298 29.35 -8.52 -4.60
CA LEU A 298 30.79 -8.85 -4.52
C LEU A 298 31.44 -8.59 -3.16
N ARG A 299 30.78 -7.83 -2.28
CA ARG A 299 31.32 -7.42 -0.97
C ARG A 299 30.60 -8.06 0.20
N LEU A 300 29.42 -8.62 -0.02
CA LEU A 300 28.67 -9.31 1.02
C LEU A 300 29.30 -10.69 1.29
N PRO A 301 29.54 -11.06 2.56
CA PRO A 301 30.00 -12.40 2.91
C PRO A 301 28.88 -13.42 2.72
N GLY A 302 29.25 -14.68 2.43
CA GLY A 302 28.32 -15.81 2.32
C GLY A 302 28.20 -16.40 0.92
N PRO A 303 27.25 -17.33 0.71
CA PRO A 303 27.07 -17.98 -0.58
C PRO A 303 26.56 -16.98 -1.62
N ARG A 304 27.04 -17.12 -2.86
CA ARG A 304 26.79 -16.17 -3.95
C ARG A 304 25.31 -15.88 -4.20
N TRP A 305 24.47 -16.90 -4.13
CA TRP A 305 23.02 -16.75 -4.33
C TRP A 305 22.38 -15.85 -3.25
N LEU A 306 22.81 -15.98 -1.99
CA LEU A 306 22.30 -15.17 -0.88
C LEU A 306 22.81 -13.73 -0.98
N ALA A 307 24.10 -13.57 -1.29
CA ALA A 307 24.72 -12.27 -1.51
C ALA A 307 24.03 -11.51 -2.66
N GLU A 308 23.68 -12.18 -3.76
CA GLU A 308 22.97 -11.57 -4.89
C GLU A 308 21.55 -11.11 -4.50
N VAL A 309 20.76 -11.94 -3.80
CA VAL A 309 19.41 -11.58 -3.36
C VAL A 309 19.43 -10.42 -2.36
N LEU A 310 20.32 -10.48 -1.37
CA LEU A 310 20.51 -9.41 -0.39
C LEU A 310 20.97 -8.11 -1.07
N ALA A 311 21.91 -8.20 -2.01
CA ALA A 311 22.42 -7.03 -2.71
C ALA A 311 21.35 -6.35 -3.57
N VAL A 312 20.53 -7.13 -4.29
CA VAL A 312 19.41 -6.58 -5.07
C VAL A 312 18.40 -5.90 -4.15
N THR A 313 18.04 -6.55 -3.03
CA THR A 313 17.10 -6.00 -2.05
C THR A 313 17.61 -4.68 -1.47
N LEU A 314 18.83 -4.66 -0.95
CA LEU A 314 19.44 -3.46 -0.38
C LEU A 314 19.60 -2.34 -1.42
N ALA A 315 20.03 -2.68 -2.63
CA ALA A 315 20.18 -1.71 -3.73
C ALA A 315 18.84 -1.08 -4.13
N ALA A 316 17.77 -1.87 -4.18
CA ALA A 316 16.43 -1.36 -4.43
C ALA A 316 15.98 -0.42 -3.32
N GLN A 317 16.18 -0.80 -2.05
CA GLN A 317 15.80 0.01 -0.88
C GLN A 317 16.52 1.36 -0.85
N VAL A 318 17.83 1.39 -1.13
CA VAL A 318 18.59 2.63 -1.27
C VAL A 318 18.04 3.50 -2.40
N GLY A 319 17.63 2.88 -3.51
CA GLY A 319 17.06 3.60 -4.66
C GLY A 319 15.68 4.20 -4.40
N VAL A 320 14.84 3.58 -3.55
CA VAL A 320 13.48 4.08 -3.24
C VAL A 320 13.42 4.96 -1.99
N ALA A 321 14.38 4.84 -1.08
CA ALA A 321 14.40 5.58 0.20
C ALA A 321 14.17 7.10 0.04
N PRO A 322 14.78 7.81 -0.93
CA PRO A 322 14.60 9.26 -1.08
C PRO A 322 13.16 9.68 -1.41
N VAL A 323 12.35 8.78 -1.98
CA VAL A 323 10.94 9.02 -2.29
C VAL A 323 10.06 8.47 -1.17
N LEU A 324 10.38 7.27 -0.65
CA LEU A 324 9.52 6.60 0.31
C LEU A 324 9.50 7.28 1.68
N VAL A 325 10.65 7.73 2.18
CA VAL A 325 10.74 8.32 3.53
C VAL A 325 9.98 9.64 3.64
N PRO A 326 10.13 10.63 2.73
CA PRO A 326 9.36 11.87 2.81
C PRO A 326 7.86 11.70 2.60
N VAL A 327 7.44 10.68 1.82
CA VAL A 327 6.04 10.49 1.43
C VAL A 327 5.27 9.61 2.43
N PHE A 328 5.92 8.58 2.98
CA PHE A 328 5.28 7.57 3.82
C PHE A 328 5.85 7.54 5.25
N GLY A 329 6.72 8.48 5.62
CA GLY A 329 7.27 8.63 6.97
C GLY A 329 8.42 7.69 7.31
N GLY A 330 8.63 6.60 6.56
CA GLY A 330 9.76 5.69 6.81
C GLY A 330 9.66 4.33 6.12
N LEU A 331 10.76 3.59 6.14
CA LEU A 331 10.88 2.22 5.61
C LEU A 331 10.75 1.20 6.74
N PRO A 332 9.84 0.21 6.67
CA PRO A 332 9.78 -0.83 7.69
C PRO A 332 11.10 -1.60 7.76
N VAL A 333 11.66 -1.76 8.97
CA VAL A 333 12.92 -2.51 9.18
C VAL A 333 12.73 -3.99 8.80
N ALA A 334 11.53 -4.53 9.04
CA ALA A 334 11.13 -5.87 8.63
C ALA A 334 11.20 -6.12 7.11
N SER A 335 11.30 -5.06 6.28
CA SER A 335 11.33 -5.18 4.83
C SER A 335 12.49 -6.03 4.31
N VAL A 336 13.69 -5.92 4.87
CA VAL A 336 14.85 -6.68 4.39
C VAL A 336 14.68 -8.19 4.63
N PRO A 337 14.43 -8.67 5.86
CA PRO A 337 14.23 -10.10 6.09
C PRO A 337 12.95 -10.63 5.43
N ALA A 338 11.87 -9.87 5.40
CA ALA A 338 10.63 -10.31 4.75
C ALA A 338 10.82 -10.50 3.23
N ASN A 339 11.47 -9.56 2.55
CA ASN A 339 11.74 -9.70 1.11
C ASN A 339 12.72 -10.83 0.80
N LEU A 340 13.72 -11.06 1.65
CA LEU A 340 14.64 -12.18 1.50
C LEU A 340 13.90 -13.54 1.51
N LEU A 341 12.86 -13.68 2.34
CA LEU A 341 12.06 -14.89 2.45
C LEU A 341 10.95 -14.99 1.38
N ALA A 342 10.37 -13.85 0.96
CA ALA A 342 9.23 -13.83 0.04
C ALA A 342 9.64 -13.85 -1.45
N VAL A 343 10.70 -13.13 -1.83
CA VAL A 343 11.11 -12.97 -3.24
C VAL A 343 11.45 -14.29 -3.94
N PRO A 344 12.10 -15.29 -3.29
CA PRO A 344 12.32 -16.59 -3.92
C PRO A 344 11.02 -17.31 -4.32
N ALA A 345 9.93 -17.10 -3.56
CA ALA A 345 8.62 -17.67 -3.86
C ALA A 345 7.85 -16.87 -4.94
N ALA A 346 8.14 -15.57 -5.10
CA ALA A 346 7.47 -14.67 -6.03
C ALA A 346 7.54 -15.16 -7.50
N GLY A 347 8.72 -15.60 -7.94
CA GLY A 347 8.92 -16.03 -9.32
C GLY A 347 8.14 -17.30 -9.70
N PRO A 348 8.31 -18.39 -8.93
CA PRO A 348 7.50 -19.60 -9.08
C PRO A 348 6.00 -19.31 -8.98
N LEU A 349 5.59 -18.46 -8.03
CA LEU A 349 4.19 -18.08 -7.87
C LEU A 349 3.63 -17.37 -9.10
N MET A 350 4.38 -16.42 -9.68
CA MET A 350 3.95 -15.73 -10.91
C MET A 350 3.87 -16.71 -12.09
N ALA A 351 4.92 -17.50 -12.31
CA ALA A 351 4.99 -18.41 -13.45
C ALA A 351 3.92 -19.51 -13.39
N TRP A 352 3.81 -20.20 -12.24
CA TRP A 352 2.81 -21.23 -12.02
C TRP A 352 1.41 -20.66 -11.89
N GLY A 353 1.23 -19.56 -11.16
CA GLY A 353 -0.08 -18.92 -10.97
C GLY A 353 -0.71 -18.48 -12.29
N LEU A 354 0.09 -17.95 -13.23
CA LEU A 354 -0.38 -17.61 -14.56
C LEU A 354 -0.74 -18.85 -15.39
N THR A 355 0.15 -19.86 -15.47
CA THR A 355 -0.09 -21.05 -16.31
C THR A 355 -1.16 -21.97 -15.74
N ALA A 356 -1.03 -22.33 -14.47
CA ALA A 356 -1.96 -23.20 -13.77
C ALA A 356 -3.32 -22.53 -13.59
N GLY A 357 -3.36 -21.21 -13.32
CA GLY A 357 -4.63 -20.48 -13.25
C GLY A 357 -5.38 -20.45 -14.58
N LEU A 358 -4.66 -20.33 -15.71
CA LEU A 358 -5.29 -20.43 -17.04
C LEU A 358 -5.77 -21.84 -17.34
N ALA A 359 -4.96 -22.86 -17.03
CA ALA A 359 -5.35 -24.26 -17.21
C ALA A 359 -6.55 -24.63 -16.32
N ALA A 360 -6.53 -24.22 -15.04
CA ALA A 360 -7.63 -24.39 -14.09
C ALA A 360 -8.91 -23.73 -14.59
N GLY A 361 -8.83 -22.49 -15.09
CA GLY A 361 -9.98 -21.78 -15.64
C GLY A 361 -10.56 -22.40 -16.91
N ALA A 362 -9.75 -23.14 -17.67
CA ALA A 362 -10.17 -23.84 -18.87
C ALA A 362 -10.75 -25.25 -18.58
N LEU A 363 -10.15 -25.98 -17.64
CA LEU A 363 -10.54 -27.35 -17.31
C LEU A 363 -11.70 -27.42 -16.29
N GLY A 364 -11.81 -26.43 -15.40
CA GLY A 364 -12.85 -26.38 -14.36
C GLY A 364 -12.67 -27.42 -13.24
N PRO A 365 -13.67 -27.55 -12.35
CA PRO A 365 -13.64 -28.52 -11.26
C PRO A 365 -13.70 -29.97 -11.75
N PRO A 366 -12.96 -30.92 -11.11
CA PRO A 366 -12.10 -30.76 -9.93
C PRO A 366 -10.62 -30.49 -10.25
N ALA A 367 -10.26 -30.38 -11.54
CA ALA A 367 -8.86 -30.22 -11.97
C ALA A 367 -8.26 -28.89 -11.49
N ASP A 368 -9.08 -27.86 -11.38
CA ASP A 368 -8.71 -26.54 -10.84
C ASP A 368 -8.12 -26.61 -9.42
N ALA A 369 -8.70 -27.40 -8.52
CA ALA A 369 -8.23 -27.58 -7.16
C ALA A 369 -6.84 -28.23 -7.10
N VAL A 370 -6.62 -29.27 -7.90
CA VAL A 370 -5.33 -29.98 -7.96
C VAL A 370 -4.23 -29.08 -8.52
N LEU A 371 -4.52 -28.37 -9.62
CA LEU A 371 -3.58 -27.42 -10.24
C LEU A 371 -3.20 -26.27 -9.31
N HIS A 372 -4.09 -25.89 -8.40
CA HIS A 372 -3.85 -24.85 -7.42
C HIS A 372 -3.19 -25.33 -6.12
N LEU A 373 -2.93 -26.62 -5.91
CA LEU A 373 -2.20 -27.09 -4.72
C LEU A 373 -0.84 -26.38 -4.53
N PRO A 374 0.07 -26.31 -5.53
CA PRO A 374 1.34 -25.60 -5.38
C PRO A 374 1.13 -24.09 -5.18
N THR A 375 0.13 -23.53 -5.87
CA THR A 375 -0.23 -22.10 -5.74
C THR A 375 -0.64 -21.78 -4.32
N SER A 376 -1.44 -22.64 -3.69
CA SER A 376 -1.96 -22.44 -2.34
C SER A 376 -0.83 -22.41 -1.31
N VAL A 377 0.19 -23.27 -1.47
CA VAL A 377 1.37 -23.32 -0.60
C VAL A 377 2.22 -22.06 -0.77
N LEU A 378 2.51 -21.66 -2.00
CA LEU A 378 3.32 -20.46 -2.28
C LEU A 378 2.64 -19.18 -1.80
N VAL A 379 1.33 -19.02 -2.03
CA VAL A 379 0.57 -17.86 -1.53
C VAL A 379 0.51 -17.88 -0.01
N ALA A 380 0.30 -19.05 0.61
CA ALA A 380 0.30 -19.17 2.07
C ALA A 380 1.66 -18.81 2.68
N TRP A 381 2.76 -19.20 2.04
CA TRP A 381 4.12 -18.83 2.43
C TRP A 381 4.31 -17.31 2.40
N VAL A 382 4.03 -16.65 1.27
CA VAL A 382 4.20 -15.19 1.15
C VAL A 382 3.32 -14.45 2.17
N ALA A 383 2.07 -14.91 2.36
CA ALA A 383 1.18 -14.34 3.37
C ALA A 383 1.67 -14.57 4.81
N ALA A 384 2.28 -15.74 5.10
CA ALA A 384 2.85 -16.02 6.41
C ALA A 384 4.08 -15.14 6.69
N VAL A 385 4.95 -14.94 5.70
CA VAL A 385 6.08 -14.00 5.80
C VAL A 385 5.59 -12.57 6.04
N ALA A 386 4.48 -12.17 5.40
CA ALA A 386 3.88 -10.85 5.63
C ALA A 386 3.38 -10.69 7.06
N ARG A 387 2.63 -11.67 7.57
CA ARG A 387 2.15 -11.67 8.96
C ARG A 387 3.30 -11.67 9.96
N TRP A 388 4.32 -12.48 9.72
CA TRP A 388 5.52 -12.54 10.55
C TRP A 388 6.27 -11.20 10.56
N GLY A 389 6.48 -10.59 9.40
CA GLY A 389 7.11 -9.27 9.31
C GLY A 389 6.28 -8.17 9.99
N ALA A 390 4.95 -8.28 9.92
CA ALA A 390 4.02 -7.34 10.55
C ALA A 390 3.95 -7.48 12.08
N SER A 391 4.18 -8.68 12.62
CA SER A 391 4.13 -8.92 14.07
C SER A 391 5.40 -8.48 14.80
N LEU A 392 6.51 -8.25 14.10
CA LEU A 392 7.77 -7.86 14.72
C LEU A 392 7.78 -6.35 15.04
N PRO A 393 8.03 -5.92 16.29
CA PRO A 393 8.07 -4.51 16.68
C PRO A 393 9.41 -3.86 16.29
N LEU A 394 9.81 -3.97 15.02
CA LEU A 394 11.12 -3.47 14.55
C LEU A 394 11.12 -1.98 14.19
N GLY A 395 9.97 -1.32 14.22
CA GLY A 395 9.84 0.09 13.87
C GLY A 395 10.15 0.40 12.39
N ARG A 396 10.38 1.69 12.12
CA ARG A 396 10.61 2.22 10.76
C ARG A 396 11.90 3.03 10.71
N ILE A 397 12.62 2.91 9.61
CA ILE A 397 13.79 3.74 9.28
C ILE A 397 13.28 5.08 8.75
N GLU A 398 13.42 6.11 9.56
CA GLU A 398 13.05 7.50 9.24
C GLU A 398 14.23 8.30 8.63
N ALA A 399 13.99 9.57 8.32
CA ALA A 399 15.00 10.46 7.71
C ALA A 399 16.27 10.59 8.57
N ALA A 400 16.13 10.72 9.89
CA ALA A 400 17.26 10.81 10.81
C ALA A 400 18.14 9.54 10.74
N HIS A 401 17.52 8.36 10.69
CA HIS A 401 18.20 7.09 10.54
C HIS A 401 18.93 6.98 9.20
N LEU A 402 18.36 7.48 8.10
CA LEU A 402 19.04 7.52 6.81
C LEU A 402 20.27 8.43 6.81
N VAL A 403 20.18 9.60 7.45
CA VAL A 403 21.32 10.52 7.59
C VAL A 403 22.42 9.87 8.42
N ALA A 404 22.08 9.27 9.55
CA ALA A 404 23.01 8.53 10.39
C ALA A 404 23.67 7.36 9.64
N LEU A 405 22.88 6.56 8.91
CA LEU A 405 23.38 5.45 8.11
C LEU A 405 24.36 5.94 7.03
N THR A 406 24.03 7.03 6.35
CA THR A 406 24.89 7.65 5.33
C THR A 406 26.19 8.15 5.95
N ALA A 407 26.13 8.82 7.11
CA ALA A 407 27.31 9.30 7.83
C ALA A 407 28.22 8.15 8.26
N VAL A 408 27.67 7.06 8.81
CA VAL A 408 28.42 5.86 9.21
C VAL A 408 29.10 5.20 8.01
N VAL A 409 28.39 5.07 6.88
CA VAL A 409 28.96 4.49 5.65
C VAL A 409 30.07 5.37 5.09
N VAL A 410 29.87 6.70 5.02
CA VAL A 410 30.89 7.64 4.55
C VAL A 410 32.12 7.62 5.45
N ALA A 411 31.95 7.63 6.77
CA ALA A 411 33.05 7.52 7.72
C ALA A 411 33.82 6.19 7.54
N GLY A 412 33.12 5.07 7.46
CA GLY A 412 33.73 3.76 7.20
C GLY A 412 34.56 3.75 5.91
N LEU A 413 34.03 4.32 4.83
CA LEU A 413 34.73 4.43 3.55
C LEU A 413 35.94 5.39 3.58
N ALA A 414 35.85 6.50 4.32
CA ALA A 414 36.94 7.46 4.48
C ALA A 414 38.10 6.86 5.28
N PHE A 415 37.79 6.14 6.36
CA PHE A 415 38.80 5.55 7.25
C PHE A 415 39.30 4.17 6.81
N ARG A 416 38.68 3.52 5.81
CA ARG A 416 39.08 2.17 5.34
C ARG A 416 40.55 2.07 4.92
N ARG A 417 41.12 3.15 4.38
CA ARG A 417 42.53 3.20 3.94
C ARG A 417 43.49 3.39 5.10
N ARG A 418 43.04 3.98 6.21
CA ARG A 418 43.86 4.31 7.38
C ARG A 418 43.74 3.29 8.51
N ARG A 419 42.61 2.60 8.66
CA ARG A 419 42.37 1.63 9.74
C ARG A 419 41.65 0.39 9.20
N ARG A 420 42.25 -0.80 9.39
CA ARG A 420 41.66 -2.09 8.98
C ARG A 420 40.31 -2.37 9.66
N LEU A 421 40.10 -1.86 10.88
CA LEU A 421 38.87 -2.00 11.64
C LEU A 421 37.75 -1.02 11.25
N ALA A 422 37.99 -0.06 10.35
CA ALA A 422 36.97 0.95 10.00
C ALA A 422 35.73 0.34 9.33
N VAL A 423 35.90 -0.70 8.51
CA VAL A 423 34.79 -1.38 7.82
C VAL A 423 33.91 -2.18 8.80
N PRO A 424 34.45 -3.07 9.66
CA PRO A 424 33.61 -3.79 10.62
C PRO A 424 32.94 -2.85 11.63
N VAL A 425 33.63 -1.79 12.08
CA VAL A 425 33.01 -0.78 12.97
C VAL A 425 31.87 -0.05 12.29
N ALA A 426 32.03 0.36 11.02
CA ALA A 426 30.95 0.99 10.27
C ALA A 426 29.79 0.02 9.99
N ALA A 427 30.07 -1.27 9.78
CA ALA A 427 29.03 -2.28 9.64
C ALA A 427 28.21 -2.44 10.94
N VAL A 428 28.89 -2.54 12.09
CA VAL A 428 28.23 -2.59 13.40
C VAL A 428 27.41 -1.32 13.66
N GLY A 429 27.99 -0.13 13.41
CA GLY A 429 27.28 1.14 13.54
C GLY A 429 26.04 1.22 12.63
N ALA A 430 26.15 0.75 11.38
CA ALA A 430 25.02 0.69 10.46
C ALA A 430 23.93 -0.26 10.96
N THR A 431 24.29 -1.43 11.48
CA THR A 431 23.35 -2.37 12.09
C THR A 431 22.64 -1.76 13.30
N LEU A 432 23.37 -1.06 14.18
CA LEU A 432 22.78 -0.38 15.33
C LEU A 432 21.80 0.72 14.91
N VAL A 433 22.13 1.51 13.88
CA VAL A 433 21.21 2.54 13.34
C VAL A 433 19.94 1.92 12.76
N VAL A 434 20.05 0.78 12.08
CA VAL A 434 18.89 0.06 11.51
C VAL A 434 18.01 -0.56 12.60
N LEU A 435 18.61 -1.03 13.70
CA LEU A 435 17.90 -1.64 14.83
C LEU A 435 17.43 -0.62 15.88
N ALA A 436 17.91 0.63 15.84
CA ALA A 436 17.53 1.67 16.78
C ALA A 436 16.01 1.87 16.93
N PRO A 437 15.19 1.84 15.84
CA PRO A 437 13.75 1.95 15.96
C PRO A 437 13.10 0.80 16.74
N ALA A 438 13.71 -0.39 16.74
CA ALA A 438 13.23 -1.55 17.48
C ALA A 438 13.52 -1.46 18.99
N LEU A 439 14.53 -0.66 19.36
CA LEU A 439 14.99 -0.46 20.74
C LEU A 439 14.38 0.79 21.39
N ALA A 440 13.78 1.68 20.59
CA ALA A 440 13.15 2.88 21.09
C ALA A 440 11.84 2.51 21.83
N PRO A 441 11.68 2.87 23.11
CA PRO A 441 10.40 2.69 23.80
C PRO A 441 9.30 3.52 23.10
N PRO A 442 8.03 3.06 23.12
CA PRO A 442 6.92 3.85 22.60
C PRO A 442 6.96 5.24 23.24
N SER A 443 6.86 6.26 22.39
CA SER A 443 7.01 7.67 22.73
C SER A 443 6.02 8.11 23.81
N GLY A 444 6.18 9.33 24.32
CA GLY A 444 5.43 9.89 25.45
C GLY A 444 3.89 9.84 25.32
N PRO A 445 3.20 10.47 26.27
CA PRO A 445 1.77 10.31 26.37
C PRO A 445 1.06 11.02 25.20
N LEU A 446 0.06 10.36 24.63
CA LEU A 446 -0.71 10.82 23.47
C LEU A 446 -2.05 11.39 23.96
N GLU A 447 -2.40 12.58 23.48
CA GLU A 447 -3.68 13.23 23.79
C GLU A 447 -4.42 13.53 22.49
N GLY A 448 -5.47 12.77 22.21
CA GLY A 448 -6.34 13.00 21.05
C GLY A 448 -5.62 12.96 19.71
N VAL A 449 -4.55 12.15 19.58
CA VAL A 449 -3.75 12.14 18.36
C VAL A 449 -4.53 11.43 17.25
N PRO A 450 -4.83 12.10 16.12
CA PRO A 450 -5.60 11.50 15.04
C PRO A 450 -4.76 10.46 14.30
N VAL A 451 -5.11 9.18 14.47
CA VAL A 451 -4.43 8.06 13.80
C VAL A 451 -5.05 7.73 12.44
N ALA A 452 -6.33 8.04 12.26
CA ALA A 452 -7.01 7.98 10.97
C ALA A 452 -8.17 8.97 10.97
N TYR A 453 -8.75 9.20 9.78
CA TYR A 453 -9.96 10.02 9.71
C TYR A 453 -11.08 9.36 10.53
N GLY A 454 -11.57 10.08 11.55
CA GLY A 454 -12.55 9.55 12.51
C GLY A 454 -11.96 8.54 13.49
N ALA A 455 -10.65 8.55 13.76
CA ALA A 455 -10.05 7.77 14.83
C ALA A 455 -8.94 8.53 15.55
N GLU A 456 -9.01 8.52 16.88
CA GLU A 456 -8.08 9.23 17.76
C GLU A 456 -7.57 8.31 18.86
N VAL A 457 -6.28 8.42 19.19
CA VAL A 457 -5.65 7.63 20.23
C VAL A 457 -5.22 8.51 21.40
N TRP A 458 -5.48 7.99 22.59
CA TRP A 458 -5.03 8.52 23.86
C TRP A 458 -4.12 7.48 24.53
N ARG A 459 -2.96 7.90 25.02
CA ARG A 459 -2.02 7.04 25.74
C ARG A 459 -1.49 7.78 26.96
N SER A 460 -1.64 7.20 28.15
CA SER A 460 -1.00 7.71 29.36
C SER A 460 -0.66 6.55 30.30
N SER A 461 0.54 6.56 30.88
CA SER A 461 0.98 5.58 31.90
C SER A 461 0.71 4.11 31.54
N GLY A 462 0.86 3.76 30.25
CA GLY A 462 0.65 2.40 29.73
C GLY A 462 -0.80 2.01 29.43
N ALA A 463 -1.77 2.89 29.70
CA ALA A 463 -3.16 2.77 29.28
C ALA A 463 -3.36 3.40 27.89
N VAL A 464 -4.13 2.72 27.04
CA VAL A 464 -4.46 3.17 25.68
C VAL A 464 -5.98 3.16 25.45
N VAL A 465 -6.51 4.31 25.06
CA VAL A 465 -7.91 4.48 24.67
C VAL A 465 -7.98 4.89 23.19
N LEU A 466 -8.80 4.19 22.43
CA LEU A 466 -9.04 4.47 21.00
C LEU A 466 -10.48 4.94 20.80
N VAL A 467 -10.66 6.16 20.31
CA VAL A 467 -11.98 6.70 19.97
C VAL A 467 -12.21 6.51 18.47
N LEU A 468 -13.36 5.93 18.10
CA LEU A 468 -13.76 5.63 16.73
C LEU A 468 -15.06 6.35 16.37
N ASP A 469 -15.00 7.22 15.37
CA ASP A 469 -16.12 7.87 14.71
C ASP A 469 -16.20 7.50 13.22
N GLY A 470 -16.45 6.21 12.95
CA GLY A 470 -16.64 5.71 11.58
C GLY A 470 -15.35 5.59 10.76
N ALA A 471 -14.22 5.34 11.41
CA ALA A 471 -12.93 5.16 10.76
C ALA A 471 -12.89 3.96 9.78
N ASP A 472 -12.01 4.08 8.78
CA ASP A 472 -11.69 3.02 7.83
C ASP A 472 -10.59 2.11 8.41
N GLY A 473 -10.90 0.83 8.61
CA GLY A 473 -10.02 -0.12 9.30
C GLY A 473 -8.60 -0.24 8.74
N GLY A 474 -8.42 -0.10 7.42
CA GLY A 474 -7.09 -0.25 6.80
C GLY A 474 -6.12 0.92 7.07
N ARG A 475 -6.65 2.13 7.27
CA ARG A 475 -5.83 3.31 7.65
C ARG A 475 -5.66 3.41 9.16
N LEU A 476 -6.65 2.93 9.91
CA LEU A 476 -6.60 2.86 11.36
C LEU A 476 -5.42 2.02 11.85
N LEU A 477 -5.25 0.80 11.31
CA LEU A 477 -4.13 -0.06 11.69
C LEU A 477 -2.78 0.61 11.40
N GLU A 478 -2.65 1.29 10.25
CA GLU A 478 -1.43 2.00 9.85
C GLU A 478 -1.08 3.13 10.82
N GLY A 479 -2.07 3.95 11.21
CA GLY A 479 -1.88 5.01 12.20
C GLY A 479 -1.53 4.48 13.59
N LEU A 480 -2.19 3.42 14.04
CA LEU A 480 -1.87 2.75 15.31
C LEU A 480 -0.42 2.24 15.33
N ARG A 481 0.07 1.72 14.21
CA ARG A 481 1.47 1.27 14.08
C ARG A 481 2.45 2.44 14.03
N ALA A 482 2.10 3.56 13.41
CA ALA A 482 2.92 4.77 13.39
C ALA A 482 3.14 5.32 14.82
N GLU A 483 2.10 5.29 15.65
CA GLU A 483 2.17 5.73 17.05
C GLU A 483 2.70 4.65 18.01
N ALA A 484 3.18 3.52 17.49
CA ALA A 484 3.68 2.38 18.24
C ALA A 484 2.71 1.92 19.34
N VAL A 485 1.44 1.71 18.99
CA VAL A 485 0.38 1.24 19.89
C VAL A 485 0.29 -0.30 19.82
N PRO A 486 0.80 -1.04 20.84
CA PRO A 486 0.87 -2.50 20.78
C PRO A 486 -0.42 -3.18 21.26
N ARG A 487 -1.28 -2.47 22.00
CA ARG A 487 -2.56 -2.93 22.55
C ARG A 487 -3.52 -1.77 22.70
N VAL A 488 -4.81 -2.06 22.81
CA VAL A 488 -5.84 -1.07 23.10
C VAL A 488 -6.66 -1.55 24.29
N ASP A 489 -6.61 -0.83 25.40
CA ASP A 489 -7.31 -1.24 26.62
C ASP A 489 -8.82 -0.95 26.52
N VAL A 490 -9.19 0.22 25.98
CA VAL A 490 -10.58 0.56 25.65
C VAL A 490 -10.76 1.14 24.26
N VAL A 491 -11.79 0.66 23.56
CA VAL A 491 -12.27 1.26 22.31
C VAL A 491 -13.61 1.94 22.56
N VAL A 492 -13.70 3.23 22.29
CA VAL A 492 -14.94 4.02 22.34
C VAL A 492 -15.48 4.16 20.93
N ALA A 493 -16.48 3.36 20.57
CA ALA A 493 -17.14 3.43 19.26
C ALA A 493 -18.32 4.40 19.34
N ARG A 494 -18.19 5.62 18.77
CA ARG A 494 -19.26 6.63 18.75
C ARG A 494 -20.49 6.19 17.96
N ARG A 495 -20.31 5.31 16.96
CA ARG A 495 -21.38 4.81 16.08
C ARG A 495 -21.49 3.29 16.13
N GLY A 496 -22.71 2.77 16.28
CA GLY A 496 -23.03 1.34 16.29
C GLY A 496 -23.20 0.67 14.91
N SER A 497 -22.74 1.32 13.83
CA SER A 497 -23.01 0.90 12.44
C SER A 497 -22.27 -0.39 12.01
N ARG A 498 -22.71 -1.04 10.91
CA ARG A 498 -22.00 -2.20 10.32
C ARG A 498 -20.52 -1.92 10.01
N PRO A 499 -20.14 -0.77 9.42
CA PRO A 499 -18.73 -0.42 9.22
C PRO A 499 -17.92 -0.31 10.52
N ALA A 500 -18.53 0.22 11.59
CA ALA A 500 -17.88 0.31 12.90
C ALA A 500 -17.63 -1.09 13.48
N ALA A 501 -18.62 -1.99 13.40
CA ALA A 501 -18.48 -3.38 13.83
C ALA A 501 -17.38 -4.14 13.04
N ALA A 502 -17.30 -3.94 11.72
CA ALA A 502 -16.24 -4.53 10.90
C ALA A 502 -14.85 -4.00 11.29
N THR A 503 -14.75 -2.71 11.62
CA THR A 503 -13.50 -2.09 12.06
C THR A 503 -13.04 -2.64 13.43
N VAL A 504 -13.96 -2.78 14.39
CA VAL A 504 -13.66 -3.38 15.70
C VAL A 504 -13.27 -4.86 15.57
N ALA A 505 -13.96 -5.62 14.72
CA ALA A 505 -13.60 -7.02 14.46
C ALA A 505 -12.19 -7.15 13.85
N LEU A 506 -11.84 -6.25 12.93
CA LEU A 506 -10.50 -6.16 12.34
C LEU A 506 -9.44 -5.80 13.39
N LEU A 507 -9.72 -4.89 14.32
CA LEU A 507 -8.83 -4.57 15.44
C LEU A 507 -8.60 -5.78 16.36
N ARG A 508 -9.67 -6.45 16.81
CA ARG A 508 -9.60 -7.62 17.69
C ARG A 508 -8.80 -8.78 17.09
N GLY A 509 -8.86 -8.94 15.77
CA GLY A 509 -8.06 -9.94 15.07
C GLY A 509 -6.57 -9.62 14.98
N ARG A 510 -6.13 -8.43 15.39
CA ARG A 510 -4.76 -7.92 15.15
C ARG A 510 -4.04 -7.47 16.40
N LEU A 511 -4.74 -6.84 17.33
CA LEU A 511 -4.19 -6.31 18.55
C LEU A 511 -5.02 -6.85 19.72
N PRO A 512 -4.41 -7.06 20.90
CA PRO A 512 -5.17 -7.27 22.12
C PRO A 512 -6.06 -6.03 22.35
N VAL A 513 -7.37 -6.24 22.29
CA VAL A 513 -8.38 -5.23 22.60
C VAL A 513 -9.10 -5.67 23.87
N GLY A 514 -9.08 -4.80 24.88
CA GLY A 514 -9.82 -5.02 26.13
C GLY A 514 -11.32 -4.79 25.95
N THR A 515 -11.84 -3.72 26.54
CA THR A 515 -13.29 -3.43 26.53
C THR A 515 -13.67 -2.54 25.37
N VAL A 516 -14.79 -2.83 24.71
CA VAL A 516 -15.36 -1.98 23.66
C VAL A 516 -16.62 -1.33 24.20
N ILE A 517 -16.69 0.00 24.16
CA ILE A 517 -17.82 0.81 24.58
C ILE A 517 -18.57 1.24 23.31
N ALA A 518 -19.88 1.04 23.26
CA ALA A 518 -20.72 1.34 22.10
C ALA A 518 -22.06 1.97 22.50
N PRO A 519 -22.77 2.66 21.59
CA PRO A 519 -24.12 3.15 21.83
C PRO A 519 -25.11 1.99 22.00
N GLU A 520 -26.31 2.30 22.50
CA GLU A 520 -27.37 1.29 22.70
C GLU A 520 -27.72 0.54 21.41
N ASP A 521 -27.87 1.26 20.29
CA ASP A 521 -28.21 0.70 18.98
C ASP A 521 -26.95 0.24 18.20
N HIS A 522 -26.20 -0.73 18.73
CA HIS A 522 -24.97 -1.21 18.13
C HIS A 522 -25.05 -2.60 17.49
N ARG A 523 -24.20 -2.83 16.47
CA ARG A 523 -23.99 -4.12 15.80
C ARG A 523 -22.63 -4.75 16.11
N ILE A 524 -21.93 -4.22 17.10
CA ILE A 524 -20.59 -4.62 17.51
C ILE A 524 -20.71 -5.81 18.48
N ARG A 525 -20.05 -6.93 18.21
CA ARG A 525 -20.09 -8.08 19.13
C ARG A 525 -19.34 -7.75 20.42
N ASP A 526 -19.82 -8.25 21.56
CA ASP A 526 -19.16 -8.13 22.88
C ASP A 526 -18.80 -6.68 23.24
N ALA A 527 -19.68 -5.72 22.91
CA ALA A 527 -19.53 -4.33 23.33
C ALA A 527 -20.40 -4.06 24.58
N VAL A 528 -19.88 -3.23 25.47
CA VAL A 528 -20.55 -2.78 26.68
C VAL A 528 -21.26 -1.46 26.36
N VAL A 529 -22.50 -1.35 26.81
CA VAL A 529 -23.28 -0.12 26.74
C VAL A 529 -23.30 0.51 28.13
N PRO A 530 -22.52 1.59 28.36
CA PRO A 530 -22.48 2.26 29.64
C PRO A 530 -23.74 3.12 29.85
N ALA A 531 -24.08 3.44 31.09
CA ALA A 531 -25.10 4.45 31.38
C ALA A 531 -24.59 5.87 31.07
N ALA A 532 -25.49 6.80 30.75
CA ALA A 532 -25.14 8.22 30.68
C ALA A 532 -24.65 8.71 32.06
N GLY A 533 -23.56 9.49 32.08
CA GLY A 533 -22.84 9.89 33.29
C GLY A 533 -21.86 8.84 33.83
N ALA A 534 -21.74 7.67 33.22
CA ALA A 534 -20.75 6.68 33.63
C ALA A 534 -19.33 7.17 33.36
N VAL A 535 -18.46 6.99 34.35
CA VAL A 535 -17.04 7.33 34.25
C VAL A 535 -16.24 6.04 34.27
N VAL A 536 -15.47 5.80 33.20
CA VAL A 536 -14.54 4.67 33.09
C VAL A 536 -13.13 5.20 33.24
N GLN A 537 -12.41 4.77 34.27
CA GLN A 537 -11.03 5.18 34.53
C GLN A 537 -10.06 4.04 34.23
N ILE A 538 -9.00 4.34 33.48
CA ILE A 538 -7.95 3.38 33.09
C ILE A 538 -6.59 4.06 33.26
N GLY A 539 -5.89 3.68 34.32
CA GLY A 539 -4.71 4.43 34.76
C GLY A 539 -5.07 5.89 35.02
N ASP A 540 -4.37 6.79 34.31
CA ASP A 540 -4.57 8.24 34.42
C ASP A 540 -5.53 8.79 33.36
N LEU A 541 -6.17 7.94 32.55
CA LEU A 541 -7.17 8.35 31.56
C LEU A 541 -8.58 8.16 32.13
N ARG A 542 -9.41 9.19 31.97
CA ARG A 542 -10.82 9.22 32.35
C ARG A 542 -11.67 9.33 31.10
N ILE A 543 -12.63 8.42 30.95
CA ILE A 543 -13.63 8.43 29.87
C ILE A 543 -14.99 8.73 30.52
N GLU A 544 -15.55 9.89 30.22
CA GLU A 544 -16.86 10.30 30.72
C GLU A 544 -17.90 10.18 29.61
N VAL A 545 -18.94 9.39 29.86
CA VAL A 545 -20.02 9.15 28.90
C VAL A 545 -21.08 10.21 29.09
N LEU A 546 -21.24 11.11 28.12
CA LEU A 546 -22.20 12.20 28.16
C LEU A 546 -23.59 11.75 27.67
N ALA A 547 -23.62 10.97 26.58
CA ALA A 547 -24.85 10.46 25.99
C ALA A 547 -24.63 9.12 25.29
N THR A 548 -25.66 8.27 25.24
CA THR A 548 -25.65 6.93 24.61
C THR A 548 -26.54 6.85 23.37
N ARG A 549 -27.36 7.88 23.11
CA ARG A 549 -28.28 8.01 21.97
C ARG A 549 -28.29 9.43 21.40
N PRO A 550 -28.45 9.60 20.07
CA PRO A 550 -28.47 8.57 19.01
C PRO A 550 -27.08 8.01 18.68
N THR A 551 -26.03 8.66 19.15
CA THR A 551 -24.62 8.25 19.08
C THR A 551 -24.01 8.28 20.47
N LEU A 552 -22.93 7.52 20.68
CA LEU A 552 -22.19 7.56 21.93
C LEU A 552 -21.30 8.82 21.94
N GLU A 553 -21.60 9.75 22.84
CA GLU A 553 -20.78 10.92 23.12
C GLU A 553 -19.98 10.64 24.39
N ALA A 554 -18.66 10.61 24.24
CA ALA A 554 -17.75 10.42 25.36
C ALA A 554 -16.57 11.37 25.23
N GLU A 555 -16.20 11.97 26.36
CA GLU A 555 -15.03 12.83 26.50
C GLU A 555 -13.92 12.03 27.18
N VAL A 556 -12.71 12.11 26.61
CA VAL A 556 -11.52 11.47 27.16
C VAL A 556 -10.59 12.56 27.67
N SER A 557 -10.24 12.51 28.95
CA SER A 557 -9.34 13.47 29.59
C SER A 557 -8.30 12.74 30.44
N ARG A 558 -7.20 13.42 30.77
CA ARG A 558 -6.30 12.94 31.83
C ARG A 558 -6.92 13.29 33.18
N ALA A 559 -7.04 12.30 34.06
CA ALA A 559 -7.42 12.53 35.44
C ALA A 559 -6.32 13.37 36.13
N PRO A 560 -6.67 14.34 37.00
CA PRO A 560 -5.69 14.98 37.85
C PRO A 560 -4.98 13.91 38.71
N PRO A 561 -3.69 14.06 39.02
CA PRO A 561 -2.97 13.08 39.84
C PRO A 561 -3.73 12.85 41.15
N PRO A 562 -3.81 11.60 41.64
CA PRO A 562 -4.48 11.34 42.91
C PRO A 562 -3.86 12.25 43.98
N PRO A 563 -4.66 12.84 44.88
CA PRO A 563 -4.10 13.66 45.96
C PRO A 563 -3.07 12.80 46.69
N ALA A 564 -1.86 13.34 46.87
CA ALA A 564 -0.79 12.67 47.59
C ALA A 564 -1.35 12.10 48.90
N PRO A 565 -1.04 10.85 49.27
CA PRO A 565 -1.49 10.32 50.55
C PRO A 565 -1.02 11.31 51.62
N ILE A 566 -1.97 11.90 52.33
CA ILE A 566 -1.69 12.75 53.48
C ILE A 566 -0.96 11.83 54.45
N SER A 567 0.37 11.92 54.48
CA SER A 567 1.18 11.29 55.50
C SER A 567 0.86 12.05 56.78
N VAL A 568 -0.11 11.54 57.54
CA VAL A 568 -0.24 11.88 58.94
C VAL A 568 0.99 11.31 59.62
N THR A 569 2.07 12.08 59.59
CA THR A 569 3.22 11.89 60.46
C THR A 569 2.71 12.20 61.86
N ALA A 570 2.38 11.16 62.61
CA ALA A 570 2.22 11.23 64.05
C ALA A 570 3.58 11.63 64.63
N GLY A 571 3.80 12.94 64.76
CA GLY A 571 4.91 13.52 65.49
C GLY A 571 4.73 13.20 66.97
N GLY A 572 5.60 12.34 67.48
CA GLY A 572 5.70 12.05 68.90
C GLY A 572 6.31 13.23 69.66
N GLY A 573 5.70 13.55 70.81
CA GLY A 573 6.41 13.94 72.03
C GLY A 573 6.44 15.44 72.38
N ALA A 574 5.54 15.87 73.27
CA ALA A 574 5.89 16.35 74.61
C ALA A 574 4.62 16.54 75.45
N GLY A 575 4.65 16.03 76.69
CA GLY A 575 3.49 15.85 77.54
C GLY A 575 2.96 17.12 78.22
N VAL A 576 1.80 16.95 78.87
CA VAL A 576 1.50 17.31 80.28
C VAL A 576 0.03 16.89 80.54
N GLY A 577 -0.20 16.22 81.68
CA GLY A 577 -1.50 16.26 82.39
C GLY A 577 -2.41 15.05 82.22
N SER A 578 -2.26 14.05 83.10
CA SER A 578 -3.36 13.17 83.51
C SER A 578 -4.29 13.93 84.48
N PRO A 579 -5.58 13.55 84.66
CA PRO A 579 -5.90 12.37 85.47
C PRO A 579 -7.10 11.50 85.01
N ARG A 580 -6.92 10.20 85.31
CA ARG A 580 -7.84 9.10 85.71
C ARG A 580 -9.39 9.20 85.59
N CYS A 581 -9.94 7.99 85.39
CA CYS A 581 -11.30 7.43 85.62
C CYS A 581 -12.11 7.22 84.32
N GLY A 582 -12.72 6.08 84.01
CA GLY A 582 -12.94 4.83 84.75
C GLY A 582 -13.51 3.75 83.80
N SER A 583 -13.53 2.52 84.31
CA SER A 583 -13.97 1.26 83.70
C SER A 583 -15.47 1.16 83.37
N SER A 584 -15.81 0.56 82.21
CA SER A 584 -17.00 -0.32 81.98
C SER A 584 -17.11 -0.62 80.47
N SER A 585 -16.73 -1.80 79.98
CA SER A 585 -17.58 -2.98 79.76
C SER A 585 -18.75 -2.78 78.77
N VAL A 586 -18.71 -3.48 77.63
CA VAL A 586 -19.65 -4.57 77.23
C VAL A 586 -19.63 -4.75 75.70
N CYS A 587 -19.43 -6.01 75.30
CA CYS A 587 -19.53 -6.57 73.95
C CYS A 587 -20.99 -6.72 73.48
N ALA A 588 -21.20 -6.56 72.15
CA ALA A 588 -22.09 -7.35 71.27
C ALA A 588 -23.63 -7.31 71.54
N PRO A 589 -24.52 -7.75 70.62
CA PRO A 589 -24.27 -8.57 69.41
C PRO A 589 -24.97 -8.16 68.10
N THR A 590 -24.50 -8.84 67.05
CA THR A 590 -25.14 -9.21 65.77
C THR A 590 -26.65 -9.47 65.78
N THR A 591 -27.31 -8.94 64.76
CA THR A 591 -28.10 -9.68 63.74
C THR A 591 -28.02 -8.95 62.42
#